data_AF-A0AB35UIP2-F1
#
_entry.id   AF-A0AB35UIP2-F1
#
_cell.length_a   1.000
_cell.length_b   1.000
_cell.length_c   1.000
_cell.angle_alpha   90.00
_cell.angle_beta   90.00
_cell.angle_gamma   90.00
#
_symmetry.space_group_name_H-M   'P 1'
#
loop_
_entity.id
_entity.type
_entity.pdbx_description
1 polymer ?
#
loop_
_entity_poly.entity_id
_entity_poly.type
_entity_poly.pdbx_seq_one_letter_code
_entity_poly.pdbx_strand_id
1 'polypeptide(L)'
;MFRVVKEVDFGRQRRDNIHVHDGIDEAEFVATREKRDASLPLPDLMLTALQVNIRGGRLPDADECGTAFLKVPLNRFGPAVL
;
A
#
# COMPACT_ATOMS: atom_id res chain seq x y z
N MET A 1 -2.88 -27.91 -13.65
CA MET A 1 -1.84 -27.86 -12.61
C MET A 1 -1.48 -26.39 -12.40
N PHE A 2 -1.93 -25.77 -11.31
CA PHE A 2 -1.58 -24.38 -11.00
C PHE A 2 -0.14 -24.33 -10.49
N ARG A 3 0.73 -23.58 -11.16
CA ARG A 3 2.12 -23.36 -10.75
C ARG A 3 2.17 -22.12 -9.86
N VAL A 4 2.56 -22.29 -8.60
CA VAL A 4 2.80 -21.13 -7.74
C VAL A 4 4.05 -20.41 -8.23
N VAL A 5 3.93 -19.08 -8.39
CA VAL A 5 4.93 -18.26 -9.07
C VAL A 5 5.96 -17.67 -8.09
N LYS A 6 5.59 -17.45 -6.80
CA LYS A 6 6.50 -17.04 -5.73
C LYS A 6 5.97 -17.52 -4.36
N GLU A 7 6.79 -18.27 -3.62
CA GLU A 7 6.52 -18.70 -2.25
C GLU A 7 7.73 -18.40 -1.36
N VAL A 8 7.47 -18.15 -0.07
CA VAL A 8 8.49 -18.04 0.98
C VAL A 8 7.98 -18.82 2.20
N ASP A 9 8.85 -19.55 2.88
CA ASP A 9 8.51 -20.20 4.15
C ASP A 9 8.97 -19.38 5.36
N PHE A 10 8.47 -19.75 6.53
CA PHE A 10 8.78 -19.08 7.79
C PHE A 10 10.26 -19.15 8.15
N GLY A 11 10.91 -20.30 7.96
CA GLY A 11 12.32 -20.47 8.27
C GLY A 11 13.21 -19.57 7.42
N ARG A 12 12.85 -19.39 6.15
CA ARG A 12 13.50 -18.44 5.25
C ARG A 12 13.27 -16.99 5.66
N GLN A 13 12.06 -16.61 6.08
CA GLN A 13 11.80 -15.26 6.59
C GLN A 13 12.63 -14.94 7.84
N ARG A 14 12.74 -15.87 8.80
CA ARG A 14 13.55 -15.67 10.02
C ARG A 14 15.04 -15.49 9.76
N ARG A 15 15.58 -16.13 8.72
CA ARG A 15 17.02 -16.04 8.41
C ARG A 15 17.37 -14.91 7.44
N ASP A 16 16.54 -14.69 6.42
CA ASP A 16 16.94 -13.92 5.25
C ASP A 16 16.16 -12.59 5.08
N ASN A 17 15.19 -12.28 5.95
CA ASN A 17 14.43 -11.04 5.83
C ASN A 17 15.29 -9.82 6.16
N ILE A 18 15.64 -9.04 5.13
CA ILE A 18 16.52 -7.86 5.22
C ILE A 18 16.05 -6.75 6.19
N HIS A 19 14.82 -6.80 6.69
CA HIS A 19 14.31 -5.82 7.63
C HIS A 19 14.02 -6.40 9.03
N VAL A 20 13.66 -7.69 9.16
CA VAL A 20 13.15 -8.26 10.41
C VAL A 20 13.54 -9.74 10.61
N HIS A 21 14.73 -10.12 10.15
CA HIS A 21 15.30 -11.42 10.48
C HIS A 21 15.63 -11.53 11.99
N ASP A 22 15.89 -12.75 12.46
CA ASP A 22 16.37 -13.00 13.82
C ASP A 22 17.66 -12.20 14.07
N GLY A 23 17.68 -11.41 15.16
CA GLY A 23 18.80 -10.52 15.51
C GLY A 23 18.48 -9.03 15.38
N ILE A 24 17.36 -8.66 14.75
CA ILE A 24 16.83 -7.29 14.76
C ILE A 24 15.81 -7.17 15.90
N ASP A 25 16.02 -6.17 16.77
CA ASP A 25 15.06 -5.85 17.82
C ASP A 25 13.98 -4.85 17.36
N GLU A 26 12.98 -4.61 18.21
CA GLU A 26 11.88 -3.71 17.89
C GLU A 26 12.34 -2.27 17.62
N ALA A 27 13.29 -1.75 18.43
CA ALA A 27 13.73 -0.37 18.32
C ALA A 27 14.51 -0.14 17.02
N GLU A 28 15.39 -1.07 16.66
CA GLU A 28 16.12 -1.05 15.39
C GLU A 28 15.17 -1.16 14.19
N PHE A 29 14.18 -2.05 14.26
CA PHE A 29 13.17 -2.18 13.23
C PHE A 29 12.37 -0.89 13.04
N VAL A 30 11.84 -0.32 14.12
CA VAL A 30 11.04 0.92 14.08
C VAL A 30 11.86 2.06 13.48
N ALA A 31 13.08 2.29 13.97
CA ALA A 31 13.95 3.36 13.46
C ALA A 31 14.23 3.20 11.96
N THR A 32 14.50 1.98 11.51
CA THR A 32 14.73 1.67 10.09
C THR A 32 13.49 1.92 9.25
N ARG A 33 12.31 1.50 9.73
CA ARG A 33 11.04 1.66 9.00
C ARG A 33 10.60 3.12 8.93
N GLU A 34 10.66 3.86 10.04
CA GLU A 34 10.33 5.29 10.06
C GLU A 34 11.21 6.09 9.10
N LYS A 35 12.54 5.86 9.14
CA LYS A 35 13.48 6.50 8.21
C LYS A 35 13.17 6.18 6.75
N ARG A 36 12.84 4.93 6.43
CA ARG A 36 12.50 4.52 5.07
C ARG A 36 11.17 5.12 4.62
N ASP A 37 10.14 5.05 5.46
CA ASP A 37 8.80 5.48 5.09
C ASP A 37 8.72 6.99 4.88
N ALA A 38 9.53 7.78 5.59
CA ALA A 38 9.67 9.22 5.36
C ALA A 38 10.23 9.58 3.96
N SER A 39 10.90 8.65 3.28
CA SER A 39 11.52 8.89 1.96
C SER A 39 10.66 8.44 0.77
N LEU A 40 9.59 7.68 1.02
CA LEU A 40 8.79 7.08 -0.04
C LEU A 40 7.73 8.05 -0.57
N PRO A 41 7.52 8.11 -1.90
CA PRO A 41 6.39 8.83 -2.45
C PRO A 41 5.08 8.11 -2.12
N LEU A 42 3.97 8.83 -2.23
CA LEU A 42 2.65 8.21 -2.16
C LEU A 42 2.45 7.26 -3.36
N PRO A 43 1.78 6.10 -3.17
CA PRO A 43 1.45 5.22 -4.28
C PRO A 43 0.50 5.87 -5.29
N ASP A 44 0.74 5.66 -6.58
CA ASP A 44 -0.04 6.26 -7.68
C ASP A 44 -1.56 6.00 -7.58
N LEU A 45 -1.93 4.80 -7.13
CA LEU A 45 -3.33 4.36 -7.01
C LEU A 45 -3.88 4.46 -5.59
N MET A 46 -3.18 5.10 -4.66
CA MET A 46 -3.55 5.12 -3.25
C MET A 46 -5.01 5.57 -3.04
N LEU A 47 -5.39 6.71 -3.62
CA LEU A 47 -6.73 7.27 -3.43
C LEU A 47 -7.83 6.47 -4.12
N THR A 48 -7.53 5.89 -5.28
CA THR A 48 -8.46 5.04 -6.04
C THR A 48 -8.70 3.73 -5.31
N ALA A 49 -7.62 3.04 -4.92
CA ALA A 49 -7.67 1.78 -4.19
C ALA A 49 -8.39 1.96 -2.84
N LEU A 50 -8.10 3.03 -2.10
CA LEU A 50 -8.73 3.30 -0.81
C LEU A 50 -10.26 3.42 -0.94
N GLN A 51 -10.74 4.19 -1.92
CA GLN A 51 -12.16 4.41 -2.13
C GLN A 51 -12.93 3.13 -2.50
N VAL A 52 -12.29 2.22 -3.24
CA VAL A 52 -12.94 0.98 -3.69
C VAL A 52 -12.77 -0.13 -2.65
N ASN A 53 -11.59 -0.29 -2.05
CA ASN A 53 -11.26 -1.40 -1.16
C ASN A 53 -11.98 -1.30 0.19
N ILE A 54 -12.16 -0.09 0.75
CA ILE A 54 -12.95 0.10 1.97
C ILE A 54 -14.42 -0.32 1.76
N ARG A 55 -14.91 -0.23 0.52
CA ARG A 55 -16.26 -0.67 0.13
C ARG A 55 -16.32 -2.15 -0.27
N GLY A 56 -15.27 -2.92 0.01
CA GLY A 56 -15.19 -4.33 -0.37
C GLY A 56 -15.18 -4.55 -1.88
N GLY A 57 -14.55 -3.64 -2.64
CA GLY A 57 -14.46 -3.71 -4.09
C GLY A 57 -15.60 -3.04 -4.85
N ARG A 58 -16.63 -2.53 -4.16
CA ARG A 58 -17.74 -1.82 -4.81
C ARG A 58 -17.35 -0.41 -5.22
N LEU A 59 -17.79 -0.01 -6.40
CA LEU A 59 -17.64 1.36 -6.90
C LEU A 59 -18.55 2.33 -6.12
N PRO A 60 -18.27 3.64 -6.15
CA PRO A 60 -19.20 4.66 -5.67
C PRO A 60 -20.54 4.61 -6.42
N ASP A 61 -21.58 5.14 -5.78
CA ASP A 61 -22.86 5.33 -6.45
C ASP A 61 -22.71 6.28 -7.65
N ALA A 62 -23.52 6.03 -8.66
CA ALA A 62 -23.61 6.89 -9.83
C ALA A 62 -24.26 8.24 -9.49
N ASP A 63 -23.90 9.28 -10.25
CA ASP A 63 -24.60 10.55 -10.23
C ASP A 63 -25.95 10.49 -10.97
N GLU A 64 -26.63 11.63 -11.09
CA GLU A 64 -27.92 11.75 -11.79
C GLU A 64 -27.84 11.38 -13.29
N CYS A 65 -26.64 11.44 -13.89
CA CYS A 65 -26.39 11.02 -15.26
C CYS A 65 -26.03 9.52 -15.37
N GLY A 66 -26.05 8.78 -14.27
CA GLY A 66 -25.73 7.35 -14.23
C GLY A 66 -24.23 7.04 -14.23
N THR A 67 -23.35 8.02 -14.01
CA THR A 67 -21.90 7.83 -14.02
C THR A 67 -21.31 7.89 -12.60
N ALA A 68 -20.48 6.91 -12.24
CA ALA A 68 -19.76 6.91 -10.96
C ALA A 68 -18.40 7.61 -11.10
N PHE A 69 -18.06 8.45 -10.11
CA PHE A 69 -16.81 9.20 -10.09
C PHE A 69 -15.97 8.91 -8.84
N LEU A 70 -14.65 8.82 -9.02
CA LEU A 70 -13.70 8.80 -7.92
C LEU A 70 -13.34 10.23 -7.54
N LYS A 71 -13.27 10.50 -6.23
CA LYS A 71 -12.95 11.84 -5.72
C LYS A 71 -11.46 11.96 -5.47
N VAL A 72 -10.83 12.97 -6.07
CA VAL A 72 -9.42 13.30 -5.85
C VAL A 72 -9.35 14.70 -5.24
N PRO A 73 -8.92 14.84 -3.97
CA PRO A 73 -8.77 16.15 -3.36
C PRO A 73 -7.54 16.87 -3.95
N LEU A 74 -7.78 18.06 -4.47
CA LEU A 74 -6.74 18.89 -5.06
C LEU A 74 -5.78 19.41 -3.98
N ASN A 75 -4.48 19.40 -4.28
CA ASN A 75 -3.39 19.95 -3.44
C ASN A 75 -3.30 19.38 -2.01
N ARG A 76 -3.93 18.24 -1.71
CA ARG A 76 -3.91 17.65 -0.37
C ARG A 76 -2.78 16.67 -0.14
N PHE A 77 -2.37 15.95 -1.18
CA PHE A 77 -1.46 14.80 -1.08
C PHE A 77 -0.20 14.92 -1.96
N GLY A 78 0.08 16.12 -2.50
CA GLY A 78 1.21 16.36 -3.39
C GLY A 78 0.91 17.48 -4.38
N PRO A 79 1.87 17.86 -5.25
CA PRO A 79 1.61 18.81 -6.32
C PRO A 79 0.44 18.29 -7.16
N ALA A 80 -0.53 19.17 -7.47
CA ALA A 80 -1.66 18.80 -8.29
C ALA A 80 -1.18 18.21 -9.61
N VAL A 81 -1.40 16.91 -9.81
CA VAL A 81 -1.45 16.33 -11.14
C VAL A 81 -2.80 16.75 -11.70
N LEU A 82 -2.82 17.88 -12.41
CA LEU A 82 -3.84 18.17 -13.41
C LEU A 82 -3.37 17.57 -14.73
#